data_AF-A0A416EB75-F1
#
_entry.id   AF-A0A416EB75-F1
#
_cell.length_a   1.000
_cell.length_b   1.000
_cell.length_c   1.000
_cell.angle_alpha   90.00
_cell.angle_beta   90.00
_cell.angle_gamma   90.00
#
_symmetry.space_group_name_H-M   'P 1'
#
loop_
_entity.id
_entity.type
_entity.pdbx_description
1 polymer ?
#
loop_
_entity_poly.entity_id
_entity_poly.type
_entity_poly.pdbx_seq_one_letter_code
_entity_poly.pdbx_strand_id
1 'polypeptide(L)'
;MTIGEKIKYYRNIRGISQEMLGNLSGINPATIKKYEYGIRNPKPDQLLKITNALGISINLFMDFDIETVSDVLSLLFKLDEQVDMKFEAERDENGEFIPSTVKFSFQNAAINNKLCTYLKVKQIKEIWK
;
A
#
# COMPACT_ATOMS: atom_id res chain seq x y z
N MET A 1 -14.41 4.49 1.19
CA MET A 1 -14.72 3.24 1.92
C MET A 1 -14.24 3.39 3.35
N THR A 2 -15.09 3.07 4.33
CA THR A 2 -14.69 2.98 5.75
C THR A 2 -13.75 1.79 5.99
N ILE A 3 -13.11 1.72 7.16
CA ILE A 3 -12.28 0.57 7.56
C ILE A 3 -13.09 -0.73 7.49
N GLY A 4 -14.32 -0.74 8.04
CA GLY A 4 -15.21 -1.90 8.01
C GLY A 4 -15.55 -2.38 6.60
N GLU A 5 -15.84 -1.43 5.70
CA GLU A 5 -16.08 -1.73 4.29
C GLU A 5 -14.84 -2.30 3.59
N LYS A 6 -13.64 -1.76 3.88
CA LYS A 6 -12.37 -2.29 3.35
C LYS A 6 -12.13 -3.72 3.86
N ILE A 7 -12.35 -4.01 5.14
CA ILE A 7 -12.23 -5.37 5.71
C ILE A 7 -13.14 -6.33 4.96
N LYS A 8 -14.44 -5.99 4.85
CA LYS A 8 -15.44 -6.80 4.17
C LYS A 8 -15.08 -7.05 2.70
N TYR A 9 -14.62 -6.00 2.01
CA TYR A 9 -14.22 -6.06 0.61
C TYR A 9 -13.07 -7.06 0.39
N TYR A 10 -11.95 -6.92 1.12
CA TYR A 10 -10.82 -7.83 0.97
C TYR A 10 -11.14 -9.25 1.45
N ARG A 11 -11.97 -9.41 2.49
CA ARG A 11 -12.47 -10.71 2.92
C ARG A 11 -13.24 -11.42 1.81
N ASN A 12 -14.13 -10.70 1.13
CA ASN A 12 -14.93 -11.24 0.03
C ASN A 12 -14.08 -11.59 -1.20
N ILE A 13 -13.08 -10.76 -1.55
CA ILE A 13 -12.13 -11.10 -2.64
C ILE A 13 -11.38 -12.39 -2.34
N ARG A 14 -11.00 -12.59 -1.07
CA ARG A 14 -10.34 -13.82 -0.62
C ARG A 14 -11.31 -15.02 -0.49
N GLY A 15 -12.62 -14.79 -0.60
CA GLY A 15 -13.64 -15.84 -0.58
C GLY A 15 -13.86 -16.50 0.78
N ILE A 16 -13.53 -15.84 1.89
CA ILE A 16 -13.65 -16.42 3.25
C ILE A 16 -14.83 -15.81 4.03
N SER A 17 -15.40 -16.59 4.96
CA SER A 17 -16.47 -16.12 5.85
C SER A 17 -15.93 -15.21 6.98
N GLN A 18 -16.83 -14.46 7.65
CA GLN A 18 -16.46 -13.68 8.85
C GLN A 18 -15.92 -14.58 9.97
N GLU A 19 -16.45 -15.80 10.09
CA GLU A 19 -15.98 -16.82 11.03
C GLU A 19 -14.55 -17.25 10.71
N MET A 20 -14.28 -17.57 9.44
CA MET A 20 -12.94 -17.96 9.01
C MET A 20 -11.93 -16.82 9.22
N LEU A 21 -12.31 -15.58 8.90
CA LEU A 21 -11.46 -14.41 9.19
C LEU A 21 -11.19 -14.26 10.69
N GLY A 22 -12.21 -14.46 11.53
CA GLY A 22 -12.06 -14.46 12.98
C GLY A 22 -11.05 -15.50 13.46
N ASN A 23 -11.19 -16.74 12.99
CA ASN A 23 -10.28 -17.84 13.32
C ASN A 23 -8.84 -17.56 12.87
N LEU A 24 -8.65 -17.10 11.63
CA LEU A 24 -7.32 -16.79 11.08
C LEU A 24 -6.65 -15.60 11.78
N SER A 25 -7.42 -14.60 12.20
CA SER A 25 -6.89 -13.41 12.87
C SER A 25 -6.78 -13.56 14.39
N GLY A 26 -7.33 -14.63 14.98
CA GLY A 26 -7.43 -14.79 16.43
C GLY A 26 -8.39 -13.77 17.07
N ILE A 27 -9.39 -13.31 16.32
CA ILE A 27 -10.40 -12.33 16.75
C ILE A 27 -11.75 -13.04 16.75
N ASN A 28 -12.56 -12.85 17.81
CA ASN A 28 -13.89 -13.43 17.87
C ASN A 28 -14.73 -13.05 16.61
N PRO A 29 -15.37 -14.01 15.91
CA PRO A 29 -16.19 -13.74 14.72
C PRO A 29 -17.27 -12.66 14.91
N ALA A 30 -17.88 -12.58 16.09
CA ALA A 30 -18.85 -11.54 16.41
C ALA A 30 -18.22 -10.14 16.43
N THR A 31 -16.93 -10.03 16.80
CA THR A 31 -16.18 -8.77 16.73
C THR A 31 -15.85 -8.40 15.29
N ILE A 32 -15.45 -9.36 14.45
CA ILE A 32 -15.28 -9.13 12.99
C ILE A 32 -16.57 -8.59 12.38
N LYS A 33 -17.72 -9.21 12.69
CA LYS A 33 -19.03 -8.75 12.23
C LYS A 33 -19.33 -7.31 12.66
N LYS A 34 -19.01 -6.93 13.90
CA LYS A 34 -19.15 -5.54 14.39
C LYS A 34 -18.25 -4.56 13.65
N TYR A 35 -17.03 -4.96 13.28
CA TYR A 35 -16.13 -4.13 12.47
C TYR A 35 -16.68 -3.93 11.06
N GLU A 36 -17.10 -5.00 10.38
CA GLU A 36 -17.62 -4.90 9.01
C GLU A 36 -18.93 -4.12 8.89
N TYR A 37 -19.72 -4.06 9.96
CA TYR A 37 -20.93 -3.22 10.02
C TYR A 37 -20.67 -1.79 10.50
N GLY A 38 -19.42 -1.42 10.80
CA GLY A 38 -19.08 -0.08 11.30
C GLY A 38 -19.59 0.21 12.71
N ILE A 39 -20.09 -0.80 13.44
CA ILE A 39 -20.54 -0.66 14.84
C ILE A 39 -19.35 -0.32 15.75
N ARG A 40 -18.15 -0.78 15.37
CA ARG A 40 -16.89 -0.49 16.06
C ARG A 40 -15.77 -0.36 15.04
N ASN A 41 -14.74 0.41 15.38
CA ASN A 41 -13.48 0.41 14.63
C ASN A 41 -12.43 -0.49 15.30
N PRO A 42 -11.65 -1.25 14.53
CA PRO A 42 -10.51 -1.99 15.06
C PRO A 42 -9.44 -1.01 15.57
N LYS A 43 -8.79 -1.38 16.69
CA LYS A 43 -7.54 -0.75 17.10
C LYS A 43 -6.40 -1.14 16.15
N PRO A 44 -5.28 -0.41 16.10
CA PRO A 44 -4.17 -0.70 15.18
C PRO A 44 -3.66 -2.15 15.25
N ASP A 45 -3.55 -2.73 16.44
CA ASP A 45 -3.13 -4.13 16.65
C ASP A 45 -4.14 -5.13 16.08
N GLN A 46 -5.44 -4.87 16.23
CA GLN A 46 -6.50 -5.70 15.69
C GLN A 46 -6.54 -5.60 14.16
N LEU A 47 -6.37 -4.40 13.63
CA LEU A 47 -6.31 -4.18 12.19
C LEU A 47 -5.12 -4.93 11.57
N LEU A 48 -3.96 -4.92 12.23
CA LEU A 48 -2.78 -5.67 11.81
C LEU A 48 -3.03 -7.19 11.77
N LYS A 49 -3.70 -7.74 12.79
CA LYS A 49 -4.11 -9.16 12.79
C LYS A 49 -5.04 -9.48 11.62
N ILE A 50 -6.00 -8.60 11.33
CA ILE A 50 -6.93 -8.77 10.21
C ILE A 50 -6.18 -8.71 8.87
N THR A 51 -5.30 -7.73 8.68
CA THR A 51 -4.55 -7.57 7.42
C THR A 51 -3.61 -8.74 7.17
N ASN A 52 -2.96 -9.25 8.22
CA ASN A 52 -2.11 -10.45 8.13
C ASN A 52 -2.94 -11.69 7.76
N ALA A 53 -4.09 -11.90 8.41
CA ALA A 53 -5.01 -12.98 8.08
C ALA A 53 -5.54 -12.88 6.64
N LEU A 54 -5.72 -11.66 6.13
CA LEU A 54 -6.12 -11.38 4.75
C LEU A 54 -4.96 -11.42 3.75
N GLY A 55 -3.70 -11.47 4.20
CA GLY A 55 -2.52 -11.53 3.33
C GLY A 55 -2.30 -10.23 2.56
N ILE A 56 -2.70 -9.10 3.15
CA ILE A 56 -2.61 -7.76 2.54
C ILE A 56 -1.86 -6.82 3.47
N SER A 57 -1.29 -5.75 2.92
CA SER A 57 -0.62 -4.73 3.72
C SER A 57 -1.64 -3.89 4.51
N ILE A 58 -1.34 -3.64 5.79
CA ILE A 58 -2.09 -2.69 6.62
C ILE A 58 -2.09 -1.28 6.02
N ASN A 59 -1.08 -0.94 5.21
CA ASN A 59 -0.98 0.36 4.54
C ASN A 59 -2.16 0.63 3.59
N LEU A 60 -2.90 -0.39 3.14
CA LEU A 60 -4.13 -0.21 2.35
C LEU A 60 -5.29 0.41 3.14
N PHE A 61 -5.19 0.41 4.48
CA PHE A 61 -6.16 0.99 5.39
C PHE A 61 -5.74 2.35 5.94
N MET A 62 -4.50 2.75 5.71
CA MET A 62 -4.00 4.06 6.09
C MET A 62 -4.22 5.04 4.95
N ASP A 63 -4.62 6.25 5.30
CA ASP A 63 -4.61 7.37 4.38
C ASP A 63 -3.27 8.09 4.55
N PHE A 64 -2.63 8.44 3.43
CA PHE A 64 -1.38 9.19 3.44
C PHE A 64 -1.72 10.63 3.06
N ASP A 65 -1.72 11.52 4.03
CA ASP A 65 -1.84 12.95 3.81
C ASP A 65 -0.47 13.48 3.35
N ILE A 66 -0.21 13.39 2.04
CA ILE A 66 1.01 13.91 1.42
C ILE A 66 0.70 15.33 0.94
N GLU A 67 1.07 16.34 1.74
CA GLU A 67 0.73 17.73 1.47
C GLU A 67 1.96 18.58 1.11
N THR A 68 3.12 18.22 1.64
CA THR A 68 4.36 19.01 1.52
C THR A 68 5.47 18.27 0.79
N VAL A 69 6.44 19.04 0.28
CA VAL A 69 7.69 18.48 -0.28
C VAL A 69 8.42 17.63 0.78
N SER A 70 8.37 18.05 2.05
CA SER A 70 8.98 17.31 3.16
C SER A 70 8.36 15.92 3.34
N ASP A 71 7.04 15.78 3.16
CA ASP A 71 6.36 14.48 3.26
C ASP A 71 6.86 13.53 2.17
N VAL A 72 6.96 14.02 0.93
CA VAL A 72 7.48 13.26 -0.21
C VAL A 72 8.92 12.82 0.06
N LEU A 73 9.80 13.73 0.48
CA LEU A 73 11.19 13.42 0.78
C LEU A 73 11.32 12.38 1.90
N SER A 74 10.51 12.49 2.96
CA SER A 74 10.52 11.54 4.07
C SER A 74 10.16 10.11 3.64
N LEU A 75 9.24 9.96 2.68
CA LEU A 75 8.86 8.66 2.11
C LEU A 75 9.97 8.11 1.21
N LEU A 76 10.53 8.95 0.35
CA LEU A 76 11.63 8.58 -0.55
C LEU A 76 12.85 8.09 0.23
N PHE A 77 13.24 8.80 1.31
CA PHE A 77 14.37 8.39 2.14
C PHE A 77 14.09 7.10 2.91
N LYS A 78 12.88 6.92 3.46
CA LYS A 78 12.50 5.65 4.10
C LYS A 78 12.53 4.48 3.11
N LEU A 79 12.13 4.70 1.86
CA LEU A 79 12.20 3.67 0.82
C LEU A 79 13.64 3.34 0.44
N ASP A 80 14.52 4.34 0.34
CA ASP A 80 15.96 4.14 0.10
C ASP A 80 16.63 3.32 1.21
N GLU A 81 16.28 3.59 2.48
CA GLU A 81 16.87 2.93 3.65
C GLU A 81 16.36 1.50 3.84
N GLN A 82 15.09 1.23 3.53
CA GLN A 82 14.41 -0.03 3.91
C GLN A 82 14.13 -0.95 2.73
N VAL A 83 14.20 -0.43 1.51
CA VAL A 83 13.91 -1.14 0.26
C VAL A 83 15.12 -1.00 -0.65
N ASP A 84 15.25 -1.91 -1.61
CA ASP A 84 16.31 -1.87 -2.62
C ASP A 84 16.06 -0.83 -3.73
N MET A 85 15.69 0.38 -3.30
CA MET A 85 15.53 1.54 -4.16
C MET A 85 16.90 2.16 -4.49
N LYS A 86 17.02 2.79 -5.66
CA LYS A 86 18.20 3.54 -6.07
C LYS A 86 17.82 4.84 -6.72
N PHE A 87 18.52 5.91 -6.38
CA PHE A 87 18.48 7.18 -7.09
C PHE A 87 19.64 7.26 -8.08
N GLU A 88 19.34 7.70 -9.29
CA GLU A 88 20.30 7.94 -10.35
C GLU A 88 20.00 9.30 -10.98
N ALA A 89 21.03 10.05 -11.31
CA ALA A 89 20.93 11.29 -12.06
C ALA A 89 22.17 11.43 -12.94
N GLU A 90 21.97 12.01 -14.11
CA GLU A 90 23.08 12.37 -15.00
C GLU A 90 23.88 13.52 -14.36
N ARG A 91 25.16 13.62 -14.70
CA ARG A 91 26.04 14.68 -14.25
C ARG A 91 26.41 15.59 -15.41
N ASP A 92 26.54 16.88 -15.13
CA ASP A 92 27.02 17.85 -16.10
C ASP A 92 28.55 17.76 -16.28
N GLU A 93 29.10 18.65 -17.11
CA GLU A 93 30.54 18.73 -17.38
C GLU A 93 31.40 19.07 -16.15
N ASN A 94 30.79 19.65 -15.10
CA ASN A 94 31.46 19.96 -13.83
C ASN A 94 31.35 18.81 -12.82
N GLY A 95 30.61 17.75 -13.15
CA GLY A 95 30.33 16.64 -12.26
C GLY A 95 29.16 16.89 -11.31
N GLU A 96 28.41 17.98 -11.45
CA GLU A 96 27.22 18.26 -10.64
C GLU A 96 26.01 17.47 -11.15
N PHE A 97 25.14 17.03 -10.25
CA PHE A 97 23.93 16.30 -10.64
C PHE A 97 22.92 17.21 -11.35
N ILE A 98 22.35 16.72 -12.46
CA ILE A 98 21.32 17.45 -13.23
C ILE A 98 19.93 17.07 -12.70
N PRO A 99 19.20 17.98 -12.01
CA PRO A 99 17.96 17.63 -11.30
C PRO A 99 16.84 17.10 -12.20
N SER A 100 16.75 17.58 -13.44
CA SER A 100 15.73 17.13 -14.40
C SER A 100 15.92 15.69 -14.89
N THR A 101 17.08 15.09 -14.62
CA THR A 101 17.42 13.73 -15.02
C THR A 101 17.29 12.72 -13.89
N VAL A 102 16.86 13.16 -12.70
CA VAL A 102 16.66 12.30 -11.53
C VAL A 102 15.67 11.20 -11.88
N LYS A 103 16.13 9.97 -11.73
CA LYS A 103 15.38 8.72 -11.90
C LYS A 103 15.53 7.92 -10.62
N PHE A 104 14.52 7.10 -10.34
CA PHE A 104 14.66 6.06 -9.34
C PHE A 104 14.28 4.71 -9.93
N SER A 105 14.89 3.66 -9.40
CA SER A 105 14.60 2.28 -9.76
C SER A 105 14.57 1.40 -8.52
N PHE A 106 14.00 0.20 -8.66
CA PHE A 106 14.07 -0.83 -7.64
C PHE A 106 14.93 -1.98 -8.18
N GLN A 107 15.78 -2.58 -7.36
CA GLN A 107 16.44 -3.83 -7.74
C GLN A 107 15.46 -5.01 -7.69
N ASN A 108 14.38 -4.88 -6.92
CA ASN A 108 13.36 -5.91 -6.78
C ASN A 108 12.53 -6.06 -8.06
N ALA A 109 12.78 -7.13 -8.80
CA ALA A 109 12.06 -7.44 -10.03
C ALA A 109 10.54 -7.57 -9.82
N ALA A 110 10.07 -8.02 -8.65
CA ALA A 110 8.64 -8.10 -8.37
C ALA A 110 7.98 -6.72 -8.30
N ILE A 111 8.65 -5.74 -7.68
CA ILE A 111 8.18 -4.35 -7.63
C ILE A 111 8.11 -3.80 -9.07
N ASN A 112 9.20 -3.93 -9.84
CA ASN A 112 9.25 -3.46 -11.23
C ASN A 112 8.13 -4.06 -12.10
N ASN A 113 7.91 -5.37 -12.01
CA ASN A 113 6.85 -6.06 -12.76
C ASN A 113 5.44 -5.54 -12.38
N LYS A 114 5.20 -5.27 -11.09
CA LYS A 114 3.94 -4.69 -10.63
C LYS A 114 3.76 -3.24 -11.08
N LEU A 115 4.82 -2.43 -11.08
CA LEU A 115 4.79 -1.06 -11.62
C LEU A 115 4.49 -1.06 -13.12
N CYS A 116 5.09 -1.97 -13.91
CA CYS A 116 4.75 -2.12 -15.33
C CYS A 116 3.28 -2.49 -15.54
N THR A 117 2.73 -3.37 -14.70
CA THR A 117 1.30 -3.72 -14.74
C THR A 117 0.43 -2.50 -14.45
N TYR A 118 0.79 -1.72 -13.43
CA TYR A 118 0.10 -0.48 -13.10
C TYR A 118 0.13 0.53 -14.26
N LEU A 119 1.29 0.73 -14.91
CA LEU A 119 1.42 1.64 -16.07
C LEU A 119 0.51 1.23 -17.23
N LYS A 120 0.41 -0.07 -17.55
CA LYS A 120 -0.53 -0.58 -18.56
C LYS A 120 -1.97 -0.23 -18.22
N VAL A 121 -2.38 -0.43 -16.97
CA VAL A 121 -3.74 -0.10 -16.50
C VAL A 121 -4.00 1.41 -16.55
N LYS A 122 -3.01 2.24 -16.19
CA LYS A 122 -3.13 3.70 -16.21
C LYS A 122 -3.34 4.23 -17.63
N GLN A 123 -2.55 3.76 -18.59
CA GLN A 123 -2.68 4.15 -20.01
C GLN A 123 -4.06 3.80 -20.57
N ILE A 124 -4.58 2.61 -20.26
CA ILE A 124 -5.93 2.21 -20.66
C ILE A 124 -6.94 3.23 -20.12
N LYS A 125 -6.89 3.57 -18.83
CA LYS A 125 -7.82 4.53 -18.22
C LYS A 125 -7.74 5.94 -18.83
N GLU A 126 -6.59 6.34 -19.35
CA GLU A 126 -6.41 7.63 -20.04
C GLU A 126 -7.02 7.62 -21.45
N ILE A 127 -7.03 6.47 -22.12
CA ILE A 127 -7.67 6.30 -23.45
C ILE A 127 -9.20 6.32 -23.35
N TRP A 128 -9.76 5.85 -22.23
CA TRP A 128 -11.21 5.81 -21.99
C TRP A 128 -11.73 7.03 -21.22
N LYS A 129 -10.92 8.08 -21.05
CA LYS A 129 -11.30 9.39 -20.51
C LYS A 129 -11.53 10.37 -21.64
#